data_AF-A0A7Z9XDV9-F1
#
_entry.id   AF-A0A7Z9XDV9-F1
#
_cell.length_a   1.000
_cell.length_b   1.000
_cell.length_c   1.000
_cell.angle_alpha   90.00
_cell.angle_beta   90.00
_cell.angle_gamma   90.00
#
_symmetry.space_group_name_H-M   'P 1'
#
loop_
_entity.id
_entity.type
_entity.pdbx_description
1 polymer ?
#
loop_
_entity_poly.entity_id
_entity_poly.type
_entity_poly.pdbx_seq_one_letter_code
_entity_poly.pdbx_strand_id
1 'polypeptide(L)'
;RVISSGCDAPGTILRRCSREFLDIFGTADLIVSKGQGNYESLSGEEAPIFFLLKVKCPVIARHIGVKVGKMILYDGRLQEDSASEYAEREDG
;
A
#
# COMPACT_ATOMS: atom_id res chain seq x y z
N ARG A 1 15.18 11.68 -9.33
CA ARG A 1 15.94 10.57 -9.96
C ARG A 1 14.94 9.48 -10.32
N VAL A 2 15.06 8.85 -11.49
CA VAL A 2 14.26 7.68 -11.85
C VAL A 2 15.15 6.46 -11.69
N ILE A 3 14.66 5.43 -10.99
CA ILE A 3 15.36 4.17 -10.78
C ILE A 3 14.39 3.02 -11.04
N SER A 4 14.92 1.86 -11.41
CA SER A 4 14.15 0.63 -11.45
C SER A 4 14.14 -0.02 -10.07
N SER A 5 13.01 -0.60 -9.66
CA SER A 5 12.97 -1.47 -8.48
C SER A 5 13.79 -2.75 -8.69
N GLY A 6 14.06 -3.13 -9.95
CA GLY A 6 14.68 -4.40 -10.30
C GLY A 6 13.76 -5.62 -10.12
N CYS A 7 12.53 -5.44 -9.63
CA CYS A 7 11.56 -6.51 -9.45
C CYS A 7 10.83 -6.79 -10.76
N ASP A 8 11.11 -7.93 -11.39
CA ASP A 8 10.40 -8.42 -12.58
C ASP A 8 9.16 -9.24 -12.19
N ALA A 9 8.20 -8.57 -11.56
CA ALA A 9 6.88 -9.10 -11.23
C ALA A 9 5.91 -7.95 -10.95
N PRO A 10 4.58 -8.19 -11.04
CA PRO A 10 3.60 -7.24 -10.52
C PRO A 10 3.83 -6.95 -9.04
N GLY A 11 3.85 -5.67 -8.67
CA GLY A 11 4.12 -5.23 -7.31
C GLY A 11 5.61 -4.98 -7.04
N THR A 12 5.96 -4.91 -5.76
CA THR A 12 7.33 -4.63 -5.28
C THR A 12 7.70 -5.66 -4.23
N ILE A 13 8.19 -6.81 -4.68
CA ILE A 13 8.65 -7.87 -3.79
C ILE A 13 10.06 -7.51 -3.34
N LEU A 14 10.23 -6.97 -2.11
CA LEU A 14 11.50 -6.39 -1.65
C LEU A 14 12.69 -7.35 -1.80
N ARG A 15 12.53 -8.63 -1.45
CA ARG A 15 13.59 -9.65 -1.62
C ARG A 15 14.06 -9.88 -3.07
N ARG A 16 13.33 -9.38 -4.06
CA ARG A 16 13.65 -9.46 -5.50
C ARG A 16 14.06 -8.10 -6.08
N CYS A 17 14.12 -7.06 -5.27
CA CYS A 17 14.50 -5.72 -5.71
C CYS A 17 16.02 -5.55 -5.80
N SER A 18 16.45 -4.57 -6.59
CA SER A 18 17.85 -4.18 -6.70
C SER A 18 18.36 -3.62 -5.37
N ARG A 19 19.67 -3.75 -5.14
CA ARG A 19 20.30 -3.21 -3.93
C ARG A 19 20.10 -1.69 -3.81
N GLU A 20 20.27 -0.97 -4.92
CA GLU A 20 20.07 0.48 -5.00
C GLU A 20 18.64 0.89 -4.60
N PHE A 21 17.63 0.15 -5.04
CA PHE A 21 16.24 0.41 -4.65
C PHE A 21 16.02 0.15 -3.17
N LEU A 22 16.55 -0.96 -2.64
CA LEU A 22 16.41 -1.32 -1.23
C LEU A 22 17.06 -0.31 -0.28
N ASP A 23 18.23 0.22 -0.65
CA ASP A 23 18.90 1.25 0.13
C ASP A 23 18.03 2.53 0.19
N ILE A 24 17.44 2.95 -0.94
CA ILE A 24 16.54 4.10 -0.98
C ILE A 24 15.25 3.85 -0.22
N PHE A 25 14.63 2.68 -0.38
CA PHE A 25 13.41 2.29 0.32
C PHE A 25 13.64 2.31 1.84
N GLY A 26 14.77 1.76 2.31
CA GLY A 26 15.10 1.67 3.73
C GLY A 26 15.47 3.00 4.40
N THR A 27 15.88 4.01 3.63
CA THR A 27 16.21 5.35 4.17
C THR A 27 15.16 6.41 3.86
N ALA A 28 14.03 6.04 3.24
CA ALA A 28 13.02 7.01 2.85
C ALA A 28 12.23 7.50 4.08
N ASP A 29 12.07 8.82 4.23
CA ASP A 29 11.22 9.41 5.26
C ASP A 29 9.71 9.20 4.97
N LEU A 30 9.37 9.00 3.69
CA LEU A 30 8.00 8.80 3.21
C LEU A 30 8.00 8.00 1.91
N ILE A 31 7.11 7.00 1.81
CA ILE A 31 6.91 6.18 0.62
C ILE A 31 5.46 6.30 0.17
N VAL A 32 5.24 6.65 -1.10
CA VAL A 32 3.91 6.60 -1.73
C VAL A 32 3.86 5.44 -2.72
N SER A 33 3.18 4.39 -2.31
CA SER A 33 3.06 3.14 -3.04
C SER A 33 1.78 3.10 -3.86
N LYS A 34 1.89 2.93 -5.18
CA LYS A 34 0.77 3.07 -6.11
C LYS A 34 0.24 1.72 -6.56
N GLY A 35 -1.09 1.56 -6.52
CA GLY A 35 -1.78 0.40 -7.11
C GLY A 35 -1.86 -0.84 -6.22
N GLN A 36 -2.77 -1.74 -6.59
CA GLN A 36 -3.14 -2.90 -5.76
C GLN A 36 -2.01 -3.94 -5.62
N GLY A 37 -1.26 -4.22 -6.69
CA GLY A 37 -0.15 -5.20 -6.60
C GLY A 37 0.97 -4.76 -5.66
N ASN A 38 1.21 -3.45 -5.52
CA ASN A 38 2.13 -2.93 -4.53
C ASN A 38 1.57 -3.03 -3.11
N TYR A 39 0.27 -2.78 -2.92
CA TYR A 39 -0.39 -3.03 -1.63
C TYR A 39 -0.27 -4.50 -1.22
N GLU A 40 -0.60 -5.43 -2.11
CA GLU A 40 -0.52 -6.87 -1.86
C GLU A 40 0.90 -7.34 -1.49
N SER A 41 1.95 -6.71 -2.05
CA SER A 41 3.34 -7.10 -1.80
C SER A 41 4.02 -6.39 -0.65
N LEU A 42 3.52 -5.21 -0.22
CA LEU A 42 4.16 -4.37 0.80
C LEU A 42 3.29 -4.12 2.04
N SER A 43 2.02 -4.51 2.07
CA SER A 43 1.12 -4.23 3.22
C SER A 43 1.54 -4.91 4.52
N GLY A 44 2.40 -5.92 4.48
CA GLY A 44 3.00 -6.55 5.67
C GLY A 44 4.36 -5.98 6.07
N GLU A 45 4.88 -4.99 5.35
CA GLU A 45 6.20 -4.41 5.62
C GLU A 45 6.08 -3.21 6.56
N GLU A 46 6.92 -3.17 7.59
CA GLU A 46 7.01 -2.03 8.50
C GLU A 46 7.84 -0.91 7.84
N ALA A 47 7.16 0.07 7.25
CA ALA A 47 7.78 1.20 6.57
C ALA A 47 6.92 2.47 6.69
N PRO A 48 7.48 3.67 6.48
CA PRO A 48 6.70 4.92 6.39
C PRO A 48 5.94 5.01 5.07
N ILE A 49 5.06 4.04 4.82
CA ILE A 49 4.41 3.78 3.54
C ILE A 49 2.93 4.16 3.56
N PHE A 50 2.52 4.90 2.54
CA PHE A 50 1.13 5.16 2.21
C PHE A 50 0.77 4.50 0.88
N PHE A 51 -0.40 3.89 0.83
CA PHE A 51 -0.91 3.21 -0.35
C PHE A 51 -1.98 4.05 -1.05
N LEU A 52 -1.73 4.43 -2.29
CA LEU A 52 -2.72 5.10 -3.14
C LEU A 52 -3.18 4.15 -4.24
N LEU A 53 -4.41 3.66 -4.09
CA LEU A 53 -4.98 2.65 -4.98
C LEU A 53 -6.49 2.82 -5.20
N LYS A 54 -6.98 2.23 -6.29
CA LYS A 54 -8.39 1.90 -6.47
C LYS A 54 -8.60 0.45 -6.03
N VAL A 55 -9.52 0.20 -5.11
CA VAL A 55 -9.87 -1.14 -4.65
C VAL A 55 -10.72 -1.82 -5.72
N LYS A 56 -10.22 -2.89 -6.33
CA LYS A 56 -10.89 -3.52 -7.50
C LYS A 56 -11.53 -4.87 -7.19
N CYS A 57 -11.19 -5.51 -6.07
CA CYS A 57 -11.71 -6.83 -5.73
C CYS A 57 -12.23 -6.90 -4.28
N PRO A 58 -13.17 -7.83 -4.00
CA PRO A 58 -13.73 -8.00 -2.65
C PRO A 58 -12.71 -8.38 -1.57
N VAL A 59 -11.63 -9.06 -1.95
CA VAL A 59 -10.58 -9.48 -0.99
C VAL A 59 -9.90 -8.27 -0.38
N ILE A 60 -9.42 -7.34 -1.22
CA ILE A 60 -8.77 -6.11 -0.78
C ILE A 60 -9.77 -5.17 -0.09
N ALA A 61 -11.00 -5.11 -0.58
CA ALA A 61 -12.08 -4.35 0.06
C ALA A 61 -12.29 -4.77 1.52
N ARG A 62 -12.35 -6.08 1.80
CA ARG A 62 -12.47 -6.60 3.17
C ARG A 62 -11.22 -6.35 4.01
N HIS A 63 -10.04 -6.55 3.43
CA HIS A 63 -8.77 -6.34 4.14
C HIS A 63 -8.56 -4.88 4.56
N ILE A 64 -9.09 -3.91 3.79
CA ILE A 64 -8.97 -2.48 4.09
C ILE A 64 -10.20 -1.93 4.85
N GLY A 65 -11.32 -2.64 4.82
CA GLY A 65 -12.59 -2.17 5.40
C GLY A 65 -13.32 -1.11 4.55
N VAL A 66 -13.23 -1.19 3.22
CA VAL A 66 -13.90 -0.23 2.30
C VAL A 66 -14.70 -0.95 1.21
N LYS A 67 -15.58 -0.23 0.51
CA LYS A 67 -16.35 -0.77 -0.63
C LYS A 67 -15.46 -0.95 -1.88
N VAL A 68 -15.72 -1.99 -2.67
CA VAL A 68 -15.10 -2.16 -4.00
C VAL A 68 -15.41 -0.93 -4.87
N GLY A 69 -14.40 -0.47 -5.62
CA GLY A 69 -14.49 0.69 -6.50
C GLY A 69 -13.96 1.99 -5.90
N LYS A 70 -13.82 2.07 -4.56
CA LYS A 70 -13.29 3.26 -3.88
C LYS A 70 -11.82 3.52 -4.26
N MET A 71 -11.49 4.80 -4.39
CA MET A 71 -10.11 5.28 -4.43
C MET A 71 -9.73 5.75 -3.03
N ILE A 72 -8.58 5.30 -2.55
CA ILE A 72 -8.16 5.51 -1.16
C ILE A 72 -6.70 5.95 -1.09
N LEU A 73 -6.37 6.69 -0.03
CA LEU A 73 -5.02 6.85 0.49
C LEU A 73 -5.01 6.17 1.86
N TYR A 74 -4.29 5.07 1.99
CA TYR A 74 -4.25 4.24 3.20
C TYR A 74 -2.88 4.31 3.85
N ASP A 75 -2.83 4.62 5.15
CA ASP A 75 -1.59 4.65 5.92
C ASP A 75 -1.23 3.22 6.36
N GLY A 76 -0.14 2.67 5.80
CA GLY A 76 0.31 1.31 6.07
C GLY A 76 0.82 1.08 7.48
N ARG A 77 0.94 2.14 8.30
CA ARG A 77 1.40 2.07 9.69
C ARG A 77 0.24 1.88 10.69
N LEU A 78 -1.01 2.07 10.27
CA LEU A 78 -2.17 1.95 11.15
C LEU A 78 -2.58 0.47 11.24
N GLN A 79 -2.40 -0.14 12.41
CA GLN A 79 -2.98 -1.45 12.72
C GLN A 79 -4.49 -1.33 13.05
N GLU A 80 -5.26 -2.41 12.87
CA GLU A 80 -6.73 -2.49 12.79
C GLU A 80 -7.58 -2.01 14.00
N ASP A 81 -7.02 -1.35 15.01
CA ASP A 81 -7.79 -0.96 16.20
C ASP A 81 -8.84 0.16 15.96
N SER A 82 -8.96 0.71 14.75
CA SER A 82 -9.87 1.83 14.44
C SER A 82 -10.83 1.60 13.27
N ALA A 83 -11.10 0.36 12.86
CA ALA A 83 -12.02 0.06 11.76
C ALA A 83 -13.48 0.56 12.01
N SER A 84 -13.81 1.01 13.22
CA SER A 84 -15.13 1.56 13.55
C SER A 84 -15.31 3.04 13.18
N GLU A 85 -14.27 3.82 12.92
CA GLU A 85 -14.43 5.29 12.81
C GLU A 85 -14.67 5.80 11.37
N TYR A 86 -14.32 5.01 10.35
CA TYR A 86 -14.48 5.39 8.94
C TYR A 86 -15.75 4.86 8.27
N ALA A 87 -16.47 3.93 8.91
CA ALA A 87 -17.68 3.33 8.34
C ALA A 87 -18.92 4.26 8.42
N GLU A 88 -18.90 5.31 9.24
CA GLU A 88 -20.10 6.12 9.54
C GLU A 88 -20.19 7.48 8.81
N ARG A 89 -19.28 7.81 7.89
CA ARG A 89 -19.22 9.17 7.29
C ARG A 89 -19.69 9.32 5.84
N GLU A 90 -20.51 8.42 5.29
CA GLU A 90 -21.13 8.63 3.97
C GLU A 90 -22.55 8.06 3.87
N ASP A 91 -23.49 8.62 4.65
CA ASP A 91 -24.88 8.81 4.23
C ASP A 91 -25.20 10.31 4.30
N GLY A 92 -25.25 10.94 3.13
CA GLY A 92 -25.45 12.36 2.90
C GLY A 92 -25.55 12.64 1.41
#